data_AF-A0A9X4KMH8-F1
#
_entry.id   AF-A0A9X4KMH8-F1
#
_cell.length_a   1.000
_cell.length_b   1.000
_cell.length_c   1.000
_cell.angle_alpha   90.00
_cell.angle_beta   90.00
_cell.angle_gamma   90.00
#
_symmetry.space_group_name_H-M   'P 1'
#
loop_
_entity.id
_entity.type
_entity.pdbx_description
1 polymer ?
#
loop_
_entity_poly.entity_id
_entity_poly.type
_entity_poly.pdbx_seq_one_letter_code
_entity_poly.pdbx_strand_id
1 'polypeptide(L)'
;MKRTWKKTALSAALVSALLALPLDRASALSLSINGSVQQQDVQPVMVDNRVLVPLRGALEPLGAALQWDGERHTVTATKGSTIVTLKLGSIDAAVQRGPR
;
A
#
# COMPACT_ATOMS: atom_id res chain seq x y z
N MET A 1 33.48 33.59 52.44
CA MET A 1 34.32 32.36 52.48
C MET A 1 34.03 31.54 51.24
N LYS A 2 35.07 31.10 50.53
CA LYS A 2 35.02 30.57 49.16
C LYS A 2 34.95 29.04 49.22
N ARG A 3 34.00 28.38 48.55
CA ARG A 3 34.12 26.96 48.18
C ARG A 3 33.78 26.79 46.70
N THR A 4 34.84 26.68 45.93
CA THR A 4 34.89 26.51 44.49
C THR A 4 34.55 25.08 44.12
N TRP A 5 33.49 24.85 43.36
CA TRP A 5 33.30 23.57 42.68
C TRP A 5 33.52 23.76 41.17
N LYS A 6 34.77 23.56 40.78
CA LYS A 6 35.14 23.43 39.37
C LYS A 6 34.69 22.04 38.88
N LYS A 7 33.91 22.05 37.80
CA LYS A 7 34.08 21.19 36.60
C LYS A 7 34.05 19.66 36.81
N THR A 8 32.86 19.05 36.85
CA THR A 8 32.58 17.67 36.40
C THR A 8 31.05 17.55 36.36
N ALA A 9 30.36 17.49 35.22
CA ALA A 9 30.23 16.28 34.43
C ALA A 9 29.68 16.64 33.03
N LEU A 10 30.53 17.23 32.19
CA LEU A 10 30.24 17.43 30.77
C LEU A 10 30.71 16.19 30.00
N SER A 11 30.17 14.99 30.27
CA SER A 11 30.53 13.79 29.48
C SER A 11 29.50 12.66 29.44
N ALA A 12 28.39 12.71 30.18
CA ALA A 12 27.40 11.62 30.16
C ALA A 12 26.17 11.89 29.26
N ALA A 13 26.00 13.10 28.72
CA ALA A 13 24.83 13.43 27.89
C ALA A 13 25.05 13.18 26.39
N LEU A 14 26.30 13.02 25.92
CA LEU A 14 26.59 12.93 24.48
C LEU A 14 26.54 11.49 23.92
N VAL A 15 26.65 10.47 24.77
CA VAL A 15 26.54 9.06 24.34
C VAL A 15 25.10 8.55 24.42
N SER A 16 24.28 9.03 25.36
CA SER A 16 22.87 8.63 25.47
C SER A 16 21.95 9.23 24.41
N ALA A 17 22.39 10.25 23.65
CA ALA A 17 21.62 10.80 22.53
C ALA A 17 21.82 10.02 21.21
N LEU A 18 22.75 9.05 21.17
CA LEU A 18 23.06 8.28 19.97
C LEU A 18 22.20 7.02 19.80
N LEU A 19 21.26 6.73 20.71
CA LEU A 19 20.43 5.51 20.71
C LEU A 19 18.93 5.76 20.51
N ALA A 20 18.55 6.89 19.91
CA ALA A 20 17.15 7.18 19.60
C ALA A 20 16.93 7.60 18.14
N LEU A 21 17.64 6.97 17.20
CA LEU A 21 17.21 7.01 15.81
C LEU A 21 15.97 6.10 15.70
N PRO A 22 14.81 6.60 15.24
CA PRO A 22 13.71 5.72 14.88
C PRO A 22 14.22 4.83 13.73
N LEU A 23 14.50 3.55 14.04
CA LEU A 23 15.06 2.58 13.09
C LEU A 23 14.04 2.06 12.08
N ASP A 24 12.75 2.39 12.24
CA ASP A 24 11.71 1.98 11.31
C ASP A 24 11.04 3.19 10.67
N ARG A 25 11.54 3.58 9.50
CA ARG A 25 10.67 4.14 8.47
C ARG A 25 10.23 2.98 7.59
N ALA A 26 9.19 2.27 8.02
CA ALA A 26 8.44 1.42 7.09
C ALA A 26 7.98 2.30 5.94
N SER A 27 8.56 2.11 4.74
CA SER A 27 8.12 2.83 3.55
C SER A 27 6.67 2.44 3.29
N ALA A 28 5.74 3.38 3.46
CA ALA A 28 4.35 3.15 3.08
C ALA A 28 4.31 2.82 1.58
N LEU A 29 3.65 1.72 1.21
CA LEU A 29 3.47 1.34 -0.18
C LEU A 29 2.44 2.28 -0.80
N SER A 30 2.78 2.86 -1.96
CA SER A 30 1.88 3.75 -2.69
C SER A 30 1.57 3.19 -4.07
N LEU A 31 0.32 3.31 -4.51
CA LEU A 31 -0.10 3.01 -5.88
C LEU A 31 -0.10 4.29 -6.71
N SER A 32 0.60 4.31 -7.84
CA SER A 32 0.54 5.39 -8.82
C SER A 32 0.09 4.85 -10.17
N ILE A 33 -0.86 5.55 -10.80
CA ILE A 33 -1.40 5.21 -12.12
C ILE A 33 -1.24 6.44 -13.01
N ASN A 34 -0.50 6.28 -14.12
CA ASN A 34 -0.18 7.36 -15.05
C ASN A 34 0.44 8.60 -14.38
N GLY A 35 1.30 8.39 -13.37
CA GLY A 35 1.96 9.47 -12.63
C GLY A 35 1.12 10.10 -11.52
N SER A 36 -0.15 9.72 -11.38
CA SER A 36 -1.02 10.18 -10.30
C SER A 36 -1.07 9.17 -9.16
N VAL A 37 -0.73 9.59 -7.95
CA VAL A 37 -0.86 8.76 -6.74
C VAL A 37 -2.34 8.55 -6.44
N GLN A 38 -2.73 7.29 -6.35
CA GLN A 38 -4.10 6.91 -6.06
C GLN A 38 -4.31 6.89 -4.54
N GLN A 39 -5.31 7.65 -4.08
CA GLN A 39 -5.82 7.45 -2.73
C GLN A 39 -6.65 6.18 -2.71
N GLN A 40 -6.42 5.34 -1.71
CA GLN A 40 -7.06 4.04 -1.57
C GLN A 40 -7.57 3.92 -0.14
N ASP A 41 -8.77 3.38 0.04
CA ASP A 41 -9.30 3.06 1.38
C ASP A 41 -8.49 1.94 2.04
N VAL A 42 -7.93 1.05 1.22
CA VAL A 42 -7.05 -0.05 1.64
C VAL A 42 -5.67 0.20 1.06
N GLN A 43 -4.65 0.24 1.90
CA GLN A 43 -3.27 0.40 1.41
C GLN A 43 -2.78 -0.90 0.75
N PRO A 44 -1.88 -0.83 -0.25
CA PRO A 44 -1.19 -2.00 -0.74
C PRO A 44 -0.40 -2.69 0.39
N VAL A 45 -0.29 -4.01 0.34
CA VAL A 45 0.37 -4.81 1.38
C VAL A 45 1.35 -5.81 0.77
N MET A 46 2.44 -6.10 1.49
CA MET A 46 3.38 -7.16 1.11
C MET A 46 2.94 -8.49 1.71
N VAL A 47 2.74 -9.50 0.86
CA VAL A 47 2.42 -10.88 1.24
C VAL A 47 3.27 -11.80 0.38
N ASP A 48 4.02 -12.72 1.01
CA ASP A 48 4.85 -13.71 0.31
C ASP A 48 5.75 -13.12 -0.79
N ASN A 49 6.43 -12.01 -0.48
CA ASN A 49 7.28 -11.27 -1.42
C ASN A 49 6.55 -10.74 -2.68
N ARG A 50 5.24 -10.51 -2.57
CA ARG A 50 4.41 -9.85 -3.59
C ARG A 50 3.66 -8.68 -2.98
N VAL A 51 3.53 -7.59 -3.73
CA VAL A 51 2.64 -6.49 -3.35
C VAL A 51 1.23 -6.82 -3.84
N LEU A 52 0.31 -6.99 -2.90
CA LEU A 52 -1.12 -7.04 -3.20
C LEU A 52 -1.64 -5.60 -3.28
N VAL A 53 -2.34 -5.30 -4.37
CA VAL A 53 -2.90 -3.99 -4.66
C VAL A 53 -4.43 -4.09 -4.63
N PRO A 54 -5.14 -3.09 -4.07
CA PRO A 54 -6.59 -3.07 -4.12
C PRO A 54 -7.10 -3.14 -5.57
N LEU A 55 -7.90 -4.17 -5.88
CA LEU A 55 -8.39 -4.41 -7.24
C LEU A 55 -9.13 -3.21 -7.81
N ARG A 56 -10.04 -2.63 -7.01
CA ARG A 56 -10.85 -1.47 -7.43
C ARG A 56 -10.00 -0.27 -7.79
N GLY A 57 -9.12 0.13 -6.89
CA GLY A 57 -8.31 1.32 -7.12
C GLY A 57 -7.16 1.13 -8.10
N ALA A 58 -6.85 -0.12 -8.50
CA ALA A 58 -6.04 -0.39 -9.68
C ALA A 58 -6.82 -0.23 -10.99
N LEU A 59 -8.07 -0.72 -11.04
CA LEU A 59 -8.81 -0.86 -12.30
C LEU A 59 -9.73 0.33 -12.64
N GLU A 60 -10.37 0.96 -11.65
CA GLU A 60 -11.23 2.12 -11.89
C GLU A 60 -10.48 3.30 -12.52
N PRO A 61 -9.27 3.68 -12.06
CA PRO A 61 -8.50 4.76 -12.70
C PRO A 61 -8.02 4.40 -14.11
N LEU A 62 -7.97 3.11 -14.45
CA LEU A 62 -7.71 2.62 -15.81
C LEU A 62 -8.95 2.63 -16.70
N GLY A 63 -10.10 3.11 -16.19
CA GLY A 63 -11.35 3.23 -16.92
C GLY A 63 -12.23 1.97 -16.92
N ALA A 64 -12.00 1.04 -16.01
CA ALA A 64 -12.86 -0.13 -15.86
C ALA A 64 -13.97 0.14 -14.81
N ALA A 65 -15.20 -0.29 -15.11
CA ALA A 65 -16.28 -0.33 -14.13
C ALA A 65 -16.27 -1.68 -13.41
N LEU A 66 -16.36 -1.68 -12.08
CA LEU A 66 -16.39 -2.90 -11.28
C LEU A 66 -17.77 -3.14 -10.67
N GLN A 67 -18.22 -4.38 -10.72
CA GLN A 67 -19.42 -4.86 -10.05
C GLN A 67 -19.08 -6.06 -9.18
N TRP A 68 -19.62 -6.06 -7.95
CA TRP A 68 -19.50 -7.18 -7.02
C TRP A 68 -20.84 -7.90 -6.92
N ASP A 69 -20.81 -9.21 -7.13
CA ASP A 69 -21.90 -10.13 -6.80
C ASP A 69 -21.55 -10.84 -5.49
N GLY A 70 -22.23 -10.43 -4.42
CA GLY A 70 -22.01 -10.95 -3.07
C GLY A 70 -22.51 -12.38 -2.88
N GLU A 71 -23.51 -12.83 -3.65
CA GLU A 71 -24.02 -14.20 -3.54
C GLU A 71 -23.07 -15.19 -4.22
N ARG A 72 -22.53 -14.81 -5.39
CA ARG A 72 -21.60 -15.64 -6.17
C ARG A 72 -20.14 -15.43 -5.79
N HIS A 73 -19.86 -14.51 -4.87
CA HIS A 73 -18.52 -14.03 -4.54
C HIS A 73 -17.68 -13.71 -5.78
N THR A 74 -18.25 -12.94 -6.70
CA THR A 74 -17.68 -12.70 -8.03
C THR A 74 -17.53 -11.22 -8.30
N VAL A 75 -16.35 -10.81 -8.76
CA VAL A 75 -16.10 -9.47 -9.30
C VAL A 75 -16.16 -9.52 -10.81
N THR A 76 -16.93 -8.63 -11.41
CA THR A 76 -16.95 -8.37 -12.86
C THR A 76 -16.36 -7.00 -13.12
N ALA A 77 -15.30 -6.93 -13.94
CA ALA A 77 -14.68 -5.70 -14.40
C ALA A 77 -14.93 -5.51 -15.89
N THR A 78 -15.48 -4.36 -16.27
CA THR A 78 -15.85 -4.04 -17.64
C THR A 78 -15.09 -2.81 -18.13
N LYS A 79 -14.37 -2.94 -19.24
CA LYS A 79 -13.69 -1.81 -19.92
C LYS A 79 -13.93 -1.90 -21.42
N GLY A 80 -14.72 -0.97 -21.95
CA GLY A 80 -15.16 -1.01 -23.35
C GLY A 80 -15.90 -2.33 -23.64
N SER A 81 -15.44 -3.07 -24.66
CA SER A 81 -15.99 -4.38 -25.01
C SER A 81 -15.35 -5.56 -24.25
N THR A 82 -14.40 -5.30 -23.34
CA THR A 82 -13.74 -6.36 -22.55
C THR A 82 -14.41 -6.50 -21.19
N ILE A 83 -14.83 -7.73 -20.88
CA ILE A 83 -15.39 -8.12 -19.58
C ILE A 83 -14.48 -9.18 -18.97
N VAL A 84 -14.04 -8.95 -17.74
CA VAL A 84 -13.25 -9.90 -16.95
C VAL A 84 -14.04 -10.27 -15.71
N THR A 85 -14.20 -11.57 -15.46
CA THR A 85 -14.91 -12.10 -14.30
C THR A 85 -13.93 -12.90 -13.44
N LEU A 86 -13.84 -12.54 -12.16
CA LEU A 86 -13.00 -13.21 -11.17
C LEU A 86 -13.87 -13.69 -10.01
N LYS A 87 -13.71 -14.95 -9.63
CA LYS A 87 -14.39 -15.54 -8.46
C LYS A 87 -13.42 -15.60 -7.29
N LEU A 88 -13.88 -15.22 -6.09
CA LEU A 88 -13.08 -15.31 -4.88
C LEU A 88 -12.60 -16.75 -4.64
N GLY A 89 -11.31 -16.91 -4.34
CA GLY A 89 -10.66 -18.20 -4.14
C GLY A 89 -10.28 -18.95 -5.42
N SER A 90 -10.62 -18.43 -6.60
CA SER A 90 -10.16 -18.95 -7.89
C SER A 90 -8.82 -18.35 -8.29
N ILE A 91 -7.93 -19.16 -8.87
CA ILE A 91 -6.73 -18.67 -9.57
C ILE A 91 -6.98 -18.40 -11.05
N ASP A 92 -8.13 -18.84 -11.56
CA ASP A 92 -8.57 -18.61 -12.94
C ASP A 92 -9.47 -17.38 -13.03
N ALA A 93 -9.38 -16.70 -14.18
CA ALA A 93 -10.26 -15.60 -14.56
C ALA A 93 -10.89 -15.86 -15.93
N ALA A 94 -12.17 -15.53 -16.09
CA ALA A 94 -12.86 -15.59 -17.38
C ALA A 94 -12.74 -14.23 -18.09
N VAL A 95 -12.36 -14.24 -19.37
CA VAL A 95 -12.23 -13.02 -20.18
C VAL A 95 -13.10 -13.14 -21.42
N GLN A 96 -13.99 -12.16 -21.62
CA GLN A 96 -14.83 -12.04 -22.80
C GLN A 96 -14.50 -10.73 -23.52
N ARG A 97 -14.34 -10.77 -24.85
CA ARG A 97 -14.13 -9.58 -25.69
C ARG A 97 -15.25 -9.50 -26.72
N GLY A 98 -15.96 -8.39 -26.75
CA GLY A 98 -16.94 -8.09 -27.80
C GLY A 98 -16.29 -7.81 -29.16
N PRO A 99 -17.08 -7.72 -30.24
CA PRO A 99 -16.57 -7.44 -31.59
C PRO A 99 -15.85 -6.08 -31.62
N ARG A 100 -14.79 -6.01 -32.42
CA ARG A 100 -13.95 -4.82 -32.61
C ARG A 100 -14.63 -3.79 -33.50
#